data_AF-A0A813ZJX6-F1
#
_entry.id   AF-A0A813ZJX6-F1
#
_cell.length_a   1.000
_cell.length_b   1.000
_cell.length_c   1.000
_cell.angle_alpha   90.00
_cell.angle_beta   90.00
_cell.angle_gamma   90.00
#
_symmetry.space_group_name_H-M   'P 1'
#
loop_
_entity.id
_entity.type
_entity.pdbx_description
1 polymer ?
#
loop_
_entity_poly.entity_id
_entity_poly.type
_entity_poly.pdbx_seq_one_letter_code
_entity_poly.pdbx_strand_id
1 'polypeptide(L)'
;MALGGIFRIEKGTVKAHVMPHFVDDDLTSKQQVDQWLKFYDMHAPLNCLSVLLTEDINNAGFRLEHSHFFSDHGECGHYHFDTTPKEVHYHGYFIVCEEAVLVDPVV
;
A
#
# COMPACT_ATOMS: atom_id res chain seq x y z
N MET A 1 13.94 -11.39 4.54
CA MET A 1 13.49 -10.74 5.80
C MET A 1 12.14 -10.09 5.55
N ALA A 2 11.23 -10.13 6.53
CA ALA A 2 9.92 -9.48 6.42
C ALA A 2 9.65 -8.59 7.66
N LEU A 3 8.92 -7.51 7.46
CA LEU A 3 8.55 -6.52 8.46
C LEU A 3 7.06 -6.22 8.37
N GLY A 4 6.44 -6.03 9.53
CA GLY A 4 5.07 -5.55 9.63
C GLY A 4 4.96 -4.46 10.67
N GLY A 5 4.02 -3.54 10.49
CA GLY A 5 3.81 -2.48 11.46
C GLY A 5 2.95 -1.35 10.97
N ILE A 6 3.11 -0.21 11.64
CA ILE A 6 2.39 1.02 11.33
C ILE A 6 3.40 2.15 11.14
N PHE A 7 3.15 3.00 10.17
CA PHE A 7 3.79 4.30 10.11
C PHE A 7 2.75 5.40 9.93
N ARG A 8 3.01 6.55 10.52
CA ARG A 8 2.19 7.74 10.36
C ARG A 8 2.89 8.70 9.43
N ILE A 9 2.14 9.20 8.45
CA ILE A 9 2.55 10.37 7.66
C ILE A 9 2.03 11.57 8.43
N GLU A 10 2.92 12.29 9.09
CA GLU A 10 2.56 13.42 9.96
C GLU A 10 2.39 14.73 9.19
N LYS A 11 3.10 14.86 8.05
CA LYS A 11 3.05 16.00 7.13
C LYS A 11 3.22 15.52 5.69
N GLY A 12 2.71 16.30 4.74
CA GLY A 12 2.84 16.07 3.31
C GLY A 12 1.59 15.50 2.65
N THR A 13 1.73 15.21 1.36
CA THR A 13 0.68 14.65 0.50
C THR A 13 1.20 13.37 -0.15
N VAL A 14 0.32 12.39 -0.32
CA VAL A 14 0.61 11.12 -1.00
C VAL A 14 -0.29 10.93 -2.20
N LYS A 15 0.29 10.30 -3.22
CA LYS A 15 -0.49 9.67 -4.27
C LYS A 15 -1.04 8.36 -3.73
N ALA A 16 -2.35 8.18 -3.83
CA ALA A 16 -3.04 6.98 -3.39
C ALA A 16 -4.06 6.54 -4.43
N HIS A 17 -4.58 5.33 -4.27
CA HIS A 17 -5.70 4.88 -5.09
C HIS A 17 -6.79 4.16 -4.27
N VAL A 18 -8.00 4.18 -4.82
CA VAL A 18 -9.15 3.38 -4.38
C VAL A 18 -9.69 2.62 -5.59
N MET A 19 -10.03 1.34 -5.39
CA MET A 19 -10.67 0.52 -6.43
C MET A 19 -12.16 0.92 -6.56
N PRO A 20 -12.66 1.21 -7.77
CA PRO A 20 -14.09 1.37 -7.99
C PRO A 20 -14.77 -0.01 -8.15
N HIS A 21 -16.01 -0.04 -8.63
CA HIS A 21 -16.68 -1.29 -8.99
C HIS A 21 -15.86 -2.10 -10.00
N PHE A 22 -15.94 -3.42 -9.88
CA PHE A 22 -15.36 -4.34 -10.86
C PHE A 22 -15.96 -4.09 -12.24
N VAL A 23 -15.14 -4.34 -13.26
CA VAL A 23 -15.54 -4.34 -14.66
C VAL A 23 -15.84 -5.77 -15.11
N ASP A 24 -16.67 -5.91 -16.14
CA ASP A 24 -17.00 -7.22 -16.72
C ASP A 24 -15.87 -7.78 -17.61
N ASP A 25 -15.04 -6.90 -18.18
CA ASP A 25 -13.93 -7.26 -19.05
C ASP A 25 -12.63 -7.51 -18.27
N ASP A 26 -11.81 -8.44 -18.76
CA ASP A 26 -10.50 -8.73 -18.17
C ASP A 26 -9.51 -7.57 -18.29
N LEU A 27 -8.88 -7.20 -17.17
CA LEU A 27 -7.79 -6.23 -17.13
C LEU A 27 -6.44 -6.93 -17.31
N THR A 28 -6.08 -7.20 -18.57
CA THR A 28 -4.90 -8.01 -18.95
C THR A 28 -3.55 -7.28 -18.87
N SER A 29 -3.53 -5.99 -18.50
CA SER A 29 -2.30 -5.20 -18.45
C SER A 29 -2.29 -4.18 -17.31
N LYS A 30 -1.09 -3.81 -16.85
CA LYS A 30 -0.92 -2.76 -15.84
C LYS A 30 -1.58 -1.44 -16.25
N GLN A 31 -1.50 -1.07 -17.53
CA GLN A 31 -2.11 0.16 -18.02
C GLN A 31 -3.64 0.13 -17.91
N GLN A 32 -4.26 -1.00 -18.22
CA GLN A 32 -5.71 -1.17 -18.04
C GLN A 32 -6.10 -1.09 -16.56
N VAL A 33 -5.32 -1.73 -15.67
CA VAL A 33 -5.52 -1.61 -14.22
C VAL A 33 -5.38 -0.16 -13.75
N ASP A 34 -4.33 0.55 -14.16
CA ASP A 34 -4.12 1.95 -13.79
C ASP A 34 -5.24 2.88 -14.31
N GLN A 35 -5.85 2.58 -15.47
CA GLN A 35 -6.98 3.35 -15.98
C GLN A 35 -8.28 3.09 -15.22
N TRP A 36 -8.45 1.86 -14.71
CA TRP A 36 -9.60 1.47 -13.89
C TRP A 36 -9.53 2.07 -12.49
N LEU A 37 -8.34 2.06 -11.86
CA LEU A 37 -8.13 2.61 -10.53
C LEU A 37 -8.45 4.12 -10.43
N LYS A 38 -8.98 4.54 -9.28
CA LYS A 38 -9.21 5.97 -8.99
C LYS A 38 -8.06 6.51 -8.15
N PHE A 39 -7.28 7.41 -8.72
CA PHE A 39 -6.12 8.02 -8.07
C PHE A 39 -6.47 9.36 -7.43
N TYR A 40 -5.85 9.63 -6.27
CA TYR A 40 -6.07 10.81 -5.47
C TYR A 40 -4.76 11.30 -4.87
N ASP A 41 -4.67 12.61 -4.65
CA ASP A 41 -3.73 13.19 -3.71
C ASP A 41 -4.43 13.27 -2.34
N MET A 42 -3.86 12.60 -1.34
CA MET A 42 -4.38 12.52 0.03
C MET A 42 -3.35 13.09 1.01
N HIS A 43 -3.82 13.73 2.06
CA HIS A 43 -3.09 14.66 2.89
C HIS A 43 -2.89 14.11 4.30
N ALA A 44 -1.70 14.35 4.84
CA ALA A 44 -1.41 14.09 6.23
C ALA A 44 -2.40 14.83 7.16
N PRO A 45 -2.74 14.27 8.34
CA PRO A 45 -2.15 13.05 8.89
C PRO A 45 -2.80 11.76 8.39
N LEU A 46 -1.98 10.74 8.06
CA LEU A 46 -2.44 9.42 7.61
C LEU A 46 -1.81 8.31 8.47
N ASN A 47 -2.61 7.34 8.92
CA ASN A 47 -2.13 6.15 9.64
C ASN A 47 -2.03 4.98 8.64
N CYS A 48 -0.79 4.57 8.32
CA CYS A 48 -0.50 3.58 7.31
C CYS A 48 -0.12 2.23 7.93
N LEU A 49 -0.85 1.18 7.56
CA LEU A 49 -0.54 -0.20 7.90
C LEU A 49 0.27 -0.82 6.76
N SER A 50 1.42 -1.39 7.08
CA SER A 50 2.38 -1.81 6.07
C SER A 50 2.93 -3.22 6.34
N VAL A 51 3.05 -3.99 5.26
CA VAL A 51 3.75 -5.27 5.21
C VAL A 51 4.80 -5.18 4.11
N LEU A 52 6.04 -5.49 4.47
CA LEU A 52 7.22 -5.32 3.62
C LEU A 52 8.09 -6.60 3.67
N LEU A 53 8.51 -7.09 2.51
CA LEU A 53 9.39 -8.23 2.37
C LEU A 53 10.58 -7.84 1.50
N THR A 54 11.79 -8.26 1.88
CA THR A 54 13.00 -8.00 1.08
C THR A 54 13.07 -8.84 -0.19
N GLU A 55 12.38 -9.97 -0.22
CA GLU A 55 12.35 -10.92 -1.34
C GLU A 55 11.09 -11.79 -1.27
N ASP A 56 10.73 -12.42 -2.39
CA ASP A 56 9.64 -13.39 -2.43
C ASP A 56 10.11 -14.72 -1.85
N ILE A 57 9.55 -15.07 -0.70
CA ILE A 57 9.98 -16.24 0.08
C ILE A 57 9.69 -17.51 -0.74
N ASN A 58 10.75 -18.23 -1.11
CA ASN A 58 10.69 -19.45 -1.92
C ASN A 58 10.02 -19.28 -3.31
N ASN A 59 9.95 -18.06 -3.85
CA ASN A 59 9.20 -17.74 -5.07
C ASN A 59 7.71 -18.15 -4.98
N ALA A 60 7.10 -17.97 -3.80
CA ALA A 60 5.74 -18.41 -3.53
C ALA A 60 4.67 -17.39 -3.96
N GLY A 61 5.07 -16.26 -4.56
CA GLY A 61 4.15 -15.24 -5.06
C GLY A 61 3.76 -14.18 -4.02
N PHE A 62 4.59 -13.94 -3.00
CA PHE A 62 4.32 -12.89 -2.02
C PHE A 62 4.37 -11.49 -2.65
N ARG A 63 3.43 -10.62 -2.24
CA ARG A 63 3.49 -9.20 -2.56
C ARG A 63 4.52 -8.51 -1.68
N LEU A 64 5.61 -8.04 -2.27
CA LEU A 64 6.77 -7.52 -1.52
C LEU A 64 6.46 -6.26 -0.72
N GLU A 65 5.65 -5.37 -1.27
CA GLU A 65 5.30 -4.10 -0.64
C GLU A 65 3.80 -3.87 -0.78
N HIS A 66 3.13 -3.70 0.36
CA HIS A 66 1.72 -3.35 0.38
C HIS A 66 1.39 -2.49 1.60
N SER A 67 0.95 -1.27 1.35
CA SER A 67 0.56 -0.32 2.41
C SER A 67 -0.80 0.28 2.13
N HIS A 68 -1.72 0.13 3.08
CA HIS A 68 -3.00 0.83 3.08
C HIS A 68 -3.03 1.81 4.25
N PHE A 69 -3.90 2.82 4.19
CA PHE A 69 -4.00 3.81 5.26
C PHE A 69 -5.43 4.29 5.48
N PHE A 70 -5.63 4.93 6.64
CA PHE A 70 -6.85 5.62 7.03
C PHE A 70 -6.51 6.92 7.79
N SER A 71 -7.50 7.81 7.90
CA SER A 71 -7.39 9.06 8.66
C SER A 71 -8.68 9.37 9.41
N ASP A 72 -8.60 10.30 10.36
CA ASP A 72 -9.77 10.82 11.10
C ASP A 72 -10.54 11.88 10.28
N HIS A 73 -10.07 12.22 9.08
CA HIS A 73 -10.64 13.24 8.20
C HIS A 73 -11.24 12.67 6.91
N GLY A 74 -11.37 11.34 6.82
CA GLY A 74 -12.13 10.66 5.76
C GLY A 74 -11.30 10.26 4.54
N GLU A 75 -9.97 10.41 4.58
CA GLU A 75 -9.07 9.95 3.53
C GLU A 75 -8.49 8.57 3.88
N CYS A 76 -8.55 7.65 2.93
CA CYS A 76 -8.06 6.28 3.07
C CYS A 76 -7.81 5.67 1.69
N GLY A 77 -7.01 4.61 1.63
CA GLY A 77 -6.79 3.89 0.40
C GLY A 77 -5.46 3.14 0.36
N HIS A 78 -5.02 2.83 -0.85
CA HIS A 78 -3.74 2.19 -1.13
C HIS A 78 -2.67 3.24 -1.42
N TYR A 79 -1.60 3.24 -0.62
CA TYR A 79 -0.48 4.17 -0.74
C TYR A 79 0.40 3.83 -1.96
N HIS A 80 0.87 4.85 -2.69
CA HIS A 80 1.93 4.70 -3.70
C HIS A 80 3.23 5.36 -3.26
N PHE A 81 3.24 6.69 -3.12
CA PHE A 81 4.42 7.49 -2.75
C PHE A 81 3.99 8.91 -2.35
N ASP A 82 4.85 9.66 -1.64
CA ASP A 82 4.63 11.08 -1.41
C ASP A 82 4.84 11.94 -2.66
N THR A 83 4.11 13.04 -2.74
CA THR A 83 4.20 14.05 -3.80
C THR A 83 4.79 15.37 -3.28
N THR A 84 5.12 15.44 -2.00
CA THR A 84 5.72 16.61 -1.32
C THR A 84 7.03 16.24 -0.59
N PRO A 85 8.08 15.80 -1.31
CA PRO A 85 9.27 15.18 -0.71
C PRO A 85 10.11 16.10 0.19
N LYS A 86 9.95 17.42 0.06
CA LYS A 86 10.64 18.40 0.91
C LYS A 86 9.98 18.61 2.26
N GLU A 87 8.73 18.19 2.41
CA GLU A 87 7.88 18.48 3.58
C GLU A 87 7.41 17.23 4.29
N VAL A 88 7.41 16.09 3.59
CA VAL A 88 6.89 14.83 4.09
C VAL A 88 7.62 14.40 5.35
N HIS A 89 6.87 13.94 6.34
CA HIS A 89 7.42 13.45 7.60
C HIS A 89 6.78 12.11 7.96
N TYR A 90 7.61 11.08 8.10
CA TYR A 90 7.21 9.72 8.40
C TYR A 90 7.69 9.33 9.80
N HIS A 91 6.82 8.70 10.58
CA HIS A 91 7.17 8.11 11.86
C HIS A 91 6.62 6.69 11.94
N GLY A 92 7.49 5.69 12.04
CA GLY A 92 7.13 4.27 11.94
C GLY A 92 7.54 3.43 13.15
N TYR A 93 6.69 2.48 13.49
CA TYR A 93 6.95 1.40 14.43
C TYR A 93 6.78 0.06 13.71
N PHE A 94 7.85 -0.72 13.62
CA PHE A 94 7.89 -1.98 12.90
C PHE A 94 8.46 -3.10 13.77
N ILE A 95 8.01 -4.32 13.49
CA ILE A 95 8.51 -5.55 14.10
C ILE A 95 8.93 -6.50 12.99
N VAL A 96 9.98 -7.28 13.25
CA VAL A 96 10.45 -8.34 12.34
C VAL A 96 9.48 -9.51 12.37
N CYS A 97 9.12 -10.02 11.20
CA CYS A 97 8.28 -11.19 11.05
C CYS A 97 9.07 -12.47 11.37
N GLU A 98 8.50 -13.36 12.20
CA GLU A 98 9.06 -14.67 12.53
C GLU A 98 8.60 -15.76 11.55
N GLU A 99 7.35 -15.71 11.12
CA GLU A 99 6.73 -16.71 10.23
C GLU A 99 5.84 -16.03 9.18
N ALA A 100 5.99 -16.44 7.92
CA ALA A 100 5.12 -16.04 6.82
C ALA A 100 4.31 -17.25 6.34
N VAL A 101 2.99 -17.10 6.27
CA VAL A 101 2.05 -18.15 5.87
C VAL A 101 1.35 -17.74 4.58
N LEU A 102 1.34 -18.64 3.61
CA LEU A 102 0.57 -18.49 2.39
C LEU A 102 -0.77 -19.23 2.55
N VAL A 103 -1.87 -18.52 2.32
CA VAL A 103 -3.23 -19.05 2.45
C VAL A 103 -3.94 -18.87 1.12
N ASP A 104 -4.52 -19.95 0.60
CA ASP A 104 -5.26 -19.97 -0.68
C ASP A 104 -4.48 -19.36 -1.86
N PRO A 105 -3.29 -19.90 -2.19
CA PRO A 105 -2.50 -19.37 -3.29
C PRO A 105 -3.22 -19.57 -4.63
N VAL A 106 -3.07 -18.59 -5.52
CA VAL A 106 -3.50 -18.72 -6.91
C VAL A 106 -2.70 -19.87 -7.55
N VAL A 107 -3.43 -20.84 -8.13
CA VAL A 107 -2.88 -22.04 -8.77
C VAL A 107 -2.50 -21.76 -10.22
#